data_AF-A0AAE0EM38-F1
#
_entry.id   AF-A0AAE0EM38-F1
#
_cell.length_a   1.000
_cell.length_b   1.000
_cell.length_c   1.000
_cell.angle_alpha   90.00
_cell.angle_beta   90.00
_cell.angle_gamma   90.00
#
_symmetry.space_group_name_H-M   'P 1'
#
loop_
_entity.id
_entity.type
_entity.pdbx_description
1 polymer ?
#
loop_
_entity_poly.entity_id
_entity_poly.type
_entity_poly.pdbx_seq_one_letter_code
_entity_poly.pdbx_strand_id
1 'polypeptide(L)'
;MQQDLIVSQMNEYEILQIMMGDCREKLGGYSGNREDEIKVLQRAAELTPREYAASKLRTCEKRILGETMKAVRKRLAPIRGIPTKQGMEAPNADIVEIFDTIEAIPEMPKQMWKSFSSWARGDHDK
;
A
#
# COMPACT_ATOMS: atom_id res chain seq x y z
N MET A 1 -0.57 -24.92 22.49
CA MET A 1 -0.55 -24.02 21.32
C MET A 1 0.53 -24.53 20.39
N GLN A 2 0.20 -24.72 19.11
CA GLN A 2 1.17 -25.11 18.08
C GLN A 2 2.04 -23.87 17.81
N GLN A 3 3.34 -23.96 18.11
CA GLN A 3 4.29 -22.90 17.76
C GLN A 3 4.59 -23.02 16.27
N ASP A 4 4.45 -21.92 15.52
CA ASP A 4 4.86 -21.88 14.11
C ASP A 4 6.35 -22.20 14.03
N LEU A 5 6.68 -23.26 13.29
CA LEU A 5 8.07 -23.67 13.06
C LEU A 5 8.66 -22.78 11.97
N ILE A 6 9.46 -21.78 12.36
CA ILE A 6 10.19 -20.95 11.40
C ILE A 6 11.34 -21.78 10.85
N VAL A 7 11.24 -22.21 9.59
CA VAL A 7 12.26 -23.02 8.91
C VAL A 7 13.52 -22.18 8.61
N SER A 8 13.34 -20.94 8.14
CA SER A 8 14.41 -19.97 7.85
C SER A 8 13.87 -18.55 7.94
N GLN A 9 14.63 -17.63 8.54
CA GLN A 9 14.23 -16.21 8.64
C GLN A 9 14.22 -15.51 7.27
N MET A 10 15.17 -15.85 6.40
CA MET A 10 15.18 -15.36 5.01
C MET A 10 13.97 -15.90 4.24
N ASN A 11 13.69 -17.19 4.45
CA ASN A 11 12.40 -17.87 4.24
C ASN A 11 11.18 -16.96 4.41
N GLU A 12 10.96 -16.63 5.68
CA GLU A 12 9.79 -15.89 6.15
C GLU A 12 9.78 -14.46 5.59
N TYR A 13 10.93 -13.82 5.47
CA TYR A 13 11.05 -12.48 4.89
C TYR A 13 10.56 -12.43 3.44
N GLU A 14 11.06 -13.33 2.59
CA GLU A 14 10.71 -13.37 1.17
C GLU A 14 9.22 -13.65 0.96
N ILE A 15 8.69 -14.66 1.66
CA ILE A 15 7.27 -15.03 1.54
C ILE A 15 6.36 -13.90 2.03
N LEU A 16 6.68 -13.26 3.16
CA LEU A 16 5.88 -12.13 3.64
C LEU A 16 5.98 -10.91 2.71
N GLN A 17 7.11 -10.68 2.04
CA GLN A 17 7.25 -9.65 1.01
C GLN A 17 6.41 -9.94 -0.23
N ILE A 18 6.43 -11.18 -0.72
CA ILE A 18 5.59 -11.62 -1.85
C ILE A 18 4.11 -11.45 -1.49
N MET A 19 3.70 -11.95 -0.33
CA MET A 19 2.32 -11.81 0.16
C MET A 19 1.90 -10.34 0.30
N MET A 20 2.84 -9.47 0.68
CA MET A 20 2.60 -8.04 0.73
C MET A 20 2.39 -7.42 -0.66
N GLY A 21 3.19 -7.85 -1.65
CA GLY A 21 3.02 -7.49 -3.05
C GLY A 21 1.67 -7.94 -3.61
N ASP A 22 1.31 -9.20 -3.42
CA ASP A 22 0.05 -9.79 -3.89
C ASP A 22 -1.16 -9.05 -3.33
N CYS A 23 -1.15 -8.68 -2.04
CA CYS A 23 -2.23 -7.92 -1.45
C CYS A 23 -2.35 -6.52 -2.06
N ARG A 24 -1.22 -5.86 -2.37
CA ARG A 24 -1.21 -4.54 -3.04
C ARG A 24 -1.76 -4.64 -4.46
N GLU A 25 -1.31 -5.63 -5.23
CA GLU A 25 -1.80 -5.86 -6.59
C GLU A 25 -3.30 -6.12 -6.61
N LYS A 26 -3.78 -7.01 -5.73
CA LYS A 26 -5.22 -7.30 -5.59
C LYS A 26 -6.02 -6.06 -5.21
N LEU A 27 -5.54 -5.23 -4.29
CA LEU A 27 -6.19 -3.96 -3.95
C LEU A 27 -6.17 -2.96 -5.11
N GLY A 28 -5.07 -2.90 -5.86
CA GLY A 28 -4.94 -2.06 -7.06
C GLY A 28 -5.86 -2.47 -8.21
N GLY A 29 -6.32 -3.72 -8.24
CA GLY A 29 -7.31 -4.20 -9.21
C GLY A 29 -8.73 -3.67 -9.00
N TYR A 30 -9.04 -3.07 -7.84
CA TYR A 30 -10.36 -2.47 -7.61
C TYR A 30 -10.42 -1.03 -8.12
N SER A 31 -11.57 -0.67 -8.73
CA SER A 31 -11.90 0.73 -8.99
C SER A 31 -12.16 1.47 -7.67
N GLY A 32 -11.34 2.46 -7.35
CA GLY A 32 -11.49 3.32 -6.17
C GLY A 32 -11.14 2.63 -4.84
N ASN A 33 -11.16 3.40 -3.76
CA ASN A 33 -10.75 2.93 -2.44
C ASN A 33 -11.93 2.33 -1.64
N ARG A 34 -11.70 1.95 -0.39
CA ARG A 34 -12.75 1.40 0.48
C ARG A 34 -13.73 2.48 0.95
N GLU A 35 -13.28 3.71 1.15
CA GLU A 35 -14.12 4.82 1.61
C GLU A 35 -15.15 5.22 0.56
N ASP A 36 -14.78 5.12 -0.72
CA ASP A 36 -15.67 5.36 -1.85
C ASP A 36 -16.85 4.37 -1.84
N GLU A 37 -16.59 3.08 -1.57
CA GLU A 37 -17.66 2.08 -1.44
C GLU A 37 -18.54 2.33 -0.21
N ILE A 38 -17.96 2.82 0.90
CA ILE A 38 -18.74 3.18 2.09
C ILE A 38 -19.72 4.31 1.76
N LYS A 39 -19.28 5.32 0.99
CA LYS A 39 -20.16 6.41 0.53
C LYS A 39 -21.28 5.90 -0.39
N VAL A 40 -21.00 4.92 -1.25
CA VAL A 40 -22.03 4.26 -2.08
C VAL A 40 -23.04 3.54 -1.20
N LEU A 41 -22.58 2.77 -0.21
CA LEU A 41 -23.45 2.04 0.71
C LEU A 41 -24.28 2.96 1.62
N GLN A 42 -23.83 4.18 1.91
CA GLN A 42 -24.64 5.17 2.64
C GLN A 42 -25.89 5.60 1.85
N ARG A 43 -25.87 5.48 0.52
CA ARG A 43 -27.00 5.74 -0.37
C ARG A 43 -27.77 4.46 -0.71
N ALA A 44 -27.74 3.46 0.16
CA ALA A 44 -28.34 2.13 -0.10
C ALA A 44 -29.80 2.16 -0.54
N ALA A 45 -30.58 3.17 -0.14
CA ALA A 45 -31.97 3.34 -0.56
C ALA A 45 -32.14 3.60 -2.07
N GLU A 46 -31.10 4.12 -2.74
CA GLU A 46 -31.07 4.46 -4.16
C GLU A 46 -30.51 3.32 -5.02
N LEU A 47 -29.95 2.27 -4.40
CA LEU A 47 -29.28 1.17 -5.10
C LEU A 47 -30.24 0.03 -5.40
N THR A 48 -30.06 -0.59 -6.56
CA THR A 48 -30.68 -1.90 -6.82
C THR A 48 -30.10 -2.97 -5.88
N PRO A 49 -30.82 -4.05 -5.60
CA PRO A 49 -30.30 -5.14 -4.75
C PRO A 49 -28.97 -5.73 -5.25
N ARG A 50 -28.75 -5.75 -6.57
CA ARG A 50 -27.51 -6.23 -7.18
C ARG A 50 -26.35 -5.29 -6.95
N GLU A 51 -26.55 -3.99 -7.11
CA GLU A 51 -25.52 -2.97 -6.85
C GLU A 51 -25.14 -2.92 -5.38
N TYR A 52 -26.13 -2.99 -4.49
CA TYR A 52 -25.90 -3.07 -3.04
C TYR A 52 -25.06 -4.30 -2.67
N ALA A 53 -25.41 -5.48 -3.20
CA ALA A 53 -24.65 -6.70 -2.97
C ALA A 53 -23.21 -6.60 -3.50
N ALA A 54 -23.02 -6.05 -4.71
CA ALA A 54 -21.70 -5.87 -5.30
C ALA A 54 -20.83 -4.88 -4.50
N SER A 55 -21.38 -3.75 -4.06
CA SER A 55 -20.64 -2.77 -3.26
C SER A 55 -20.27 -3.33 -1.87
N LYS A 56 -21.18 -4.09 -1.25
CA LYS A 56 -20.92 -4.78 0.02
C LYS A 56 -19.80 -5.82 -0.12
N LEU A 57 -19.82 -6.61 -1.20
CA LEU A 57 -18.78 -7.60 -1.50
C LEU A 57 -17.42 -6.93 -1.64
N ARG A 58 -17.29 -5.92 -2.52
CA ARG A 58 -16.04 -5.18 -2.71
C ARG A 58 -15.53 -4.55 -1.42
N THR A 59 -16.43 -4.00 -0.59
CA THR A 59 -16.07 -3.44 0.72
C THR A 59 -15.48 -4.50 1.65
N CYS A 60 -16.10 -5.67 1.72
CA CYS A 60 -15.62 -6.79 2.52
C CYS A 60 -14.26 -7.30 2.04
N GLU A 61 -14.08 -7.49 0.74
CA GLU A 61 -12.82 -7.95 0.15
C GLU A 61 -11.68 -6.94 0.41
N LYS A 62 -11.91 -5.64 0.14
CA LYS A 62 -10.94 -4.57 0.43
C LYS A 62 -10.56 -4.54 1.92
N ARG A 63 -11.54 -4.78 2.82
CA ARG A 63 -11.28 -4.87 4.26
C ARG A 63 -10.40 -6.07 4.61
N ILE A 64 -10.72 -7.26 4.09
CA ILE A 64 -9.94 -8.48 4.36
C ILE A 64 -8.50 -8.29 3.88
N LEU A 65 -8.31 -7.82 2.65
CA LEU A 65 -6.98 -7.53 2.11
C LEU A 65 -6.23 -6.52 2.98
N GLY A 66 -6.86 -5.41 3.36
CA GLY A 66 -6.24 -4.39 4.22
C GLY A 66 -5.81 -4.91 5.60
N GLU A 67 -6.63 -5.74 6.25
CA GLU A 67 -6.28 -6.36 7.53
C GLU A 67 -5.16 -7.40 7.37
N THR A 68 -5.19 -8.21 6.30
CA THR A 68 -4.11 -9.15 5.97
C THR A 68 -2.79 -8.40 5.75
N MET A 69 -2.81 -7.30 5.00
CA MET A 69 -1.66 -6.43 4.81
C MET A 69 -1.08 -5.93 6.14
N LYS A 70 -1.94 -5.49 7.06
CA LYS A 70 -1.52 -5.03 8.40
C LYS A 70 -0.91 -6.17 9.22
N ALA A 71 -1.48 -7.36 9.16
CA ALA A 71 -0.94 -8.55 9.83
C ALA A 71 0.44 -8.95 9.28
N VAL A 72 0.60 -8.95 7.96
CA VAL A 72 1.88 -9.23 7.28
C VAL A 72 2.94 -8.20 7.66
N ARG A 73 2.61 -6.90 7.68
CA ARG A 73 3.54 -5.86 8.16
C ARG A 73 3.98 -6.08 9.60
N LYS A 74 3.06 -6.47 10.48
CA LYS A 74 3.37 -6.77 11.89
C LYS A 74 4.36 -7.94 12.02
N ARG A 75 4.26 -8.95 11.15
CA ARG A 75 5.20 -10.08 11.09
C ARG A 75 6.54 -9.73 10.45
N LEU A 76 6.54 -8.83 9.47
CA LEU A 76 7.77 -8.34 8.83
C LEU A 76 8.60 -7.41 9.73
N ALA A 77 7.98 -6.63 10.63
CA ALA A 77 8.70 -5.63 11.43
C ALA A 77 9.86 -6.23 12.27
N PRO A 78 9.70 -7.34 13.00
CA PRO A 78 10.80 -7.98 13.71
C PRO A 78 11.90 -8.52 12.80
N ILE A 79 11.54 -9.04 11.62
CA ILE A 79 12.48 -9.68 10.69
C ILE A 79 13.34 -8.64 9.95
N ARG A 80 12.77 -7.45 9.69
CA ARG A 80 13.47 -6.31 9.08
C ARG A 80 14.41 -5.55 10.02
N GLY A 81 14.52 -5.97 11.29
CA GLY A 81 15.31 -5.24 12.28
C GLY A 81 14.69 -3.91 12.73
N ILE A 82 13.37 -3.71 12.55
CA ILE A 82 12.67 -2.56 13.14
C ILE A 82 12.53 -2.84 14.64
N PRO A 83 13.17 -2.07 15.54
CA PRO A 83 13.09 -2.33 16.96
C PRO A 83 11.68 -2.02 17.43
N THR A 84 10.89 -3.05 17.75
CA THR A 84 9.69 -2.88 18.55
C THR A 84 10.12 -2.53 19.97
N LYS A 85 10.22 -1.22 20.24
CA LYS A 85 10.41 -0.59 21.55
C LYS A 85 11.62 -1.10 22.35
N GLN A 86 12.78 -0.51 22.10
CA GLN A 86 13.73 0.07 23.08
C GLN A 86 15.12 0.17 22.43
N GLY A 87 15.58 1.40 22.21
CA GLY A 87 17.00 1.72 22.11
C GLY A 87 17.69 1.46 20.76
N MET A 88 18.15 2.57 20.18
CA MET A 88 19.33 2.74 19.32
C MET A 88 19.23 2.65 17.79
N GLU A 89 19.65 3.79 17.23
CA GLU A 89 20.30 4.15 15.96
C GLU A 89 19.81 3.52 14.66
N ALA A 90 19.15 4.37 13.87
CA ALA A 90 18.56 4.09 12.58
C ALA A 90 19.62 3.90 11.47
N PRO A 91 19.73 2.70 10.86
CA PRO A 91 20.63 2.47 9.72
C PRO A 91 19.93 2.60 8.36
N ASN A 92 18.61 2.87 8.31
CA ASN A 92 17.81 2.76 7.07
C ASN A 92 17.15 4.09 6.67
N ALA A 93 17.92 5.18 6.61
CA ALA A 93 17.45 6.44 6.01
C ALA A 93 17.01 6.25 4.54
N ASP A 94 17.64 5.31 3.83
CA ASP A 94 17.46 5.12 2.38
C ASP A 94 16.12 4.45 2.00
N ILE A 95 15.47 3.71 2.91
CA ILE A 95 14.19 3.04 2.62
C ILE A 95 13.00 3.97 2.86
N VAL A 96 13.13 4.94 3.78
CA VAL A 96 12.11 5.98 4.00
C VAL A 96 11.94 6.81 2.73
N GLU A 97 13.04 7.09 2.00
CA GLU A 97 13.02 7.80 0.73
C GLU A 97 12.20 7.05 -0.35
N ILE A 98 12.27 5.71 -0.41
CA ILE A 98 11.49 4.90 -1.36
C ILE A 98 9.99 4.93 -1.02
N PHE A 99 9.62 4.95 0.27
CA PHE A 99 8.21 5.03 0.68
C PHE A 99 7.64 6.45 0.51
N ASP A 100 8.41 7.51 0.81
CA ASP A 100 8.02 8.89 0.55
C ASP A 100 7.89 9.16 -0.97
N THR A 101 8.76 8.56 -1.79
CA THR A 101 8.67 8.66 -3.26
C THR A 101 7.43 7.94 -3.81
N ILE A 102 7.00 6.84 -3.17
CA ILE A 102 5.77 6.11 -3.56
C ILE A 102 4.50 6.86 -3.11
N GLU A 103 4.53 7.56 -1.98
CA GLU A 103 3.41 8.41 -1.53
C GLU A 103 3.34 9.75 -2.29
N ALA A 104 4.43 10.21 -2.90
CA ALA A 104 4.47 11.38 -3.81
C ALA A 104 4.04 11.08 -5.26
N ILE A 105 3.73 9.82 -5.60
CA ILE A 105 3.25 9.42 -6.94
C ILE A 105 2.02 10.21 -7.45
N PRO A 106 1.11 10.75 -6.61
CA PRO A 106 0.04 11.61 -7.11
C PRO A 106 0.51 12.98 -7.64
N GLU A 107 1.66 13.50 -7.21
CA GLU A 107 2.12 14.87 -7.54
C GLU A 107 3.15 14.94 -8.68
N MET A 108 3.82 13.82 -8.99
CA MET A 108 4.85 13.73 -10.05
C MET A 108 4.41 14.05 -11.49
N PRO A 109 3.14 13.90 -11.93
CA PRO A 109 2.78 14.20 -13.33
C PRO A 109 2.96 15.69 -13.66
N LYS A 110 2.64 16.59 -12.73
CA LYS A 110 2.61 18.04 -13.00
C LYS A 110 4.01 18.67 -12.99
N GLN A 111 4.94 18.14 -12.18
CA GLN A 111 6.31 18.64 -12.14
C GLN A 111 7.13 18.16 -13.34
N MET A 112 6.97 16.90 -13.79
CA MET A 112 7.64 16.42 -15.01
C MET A 112 7.18 17.17 -16.26
N TRP A 113 5.90 17.49 -16.40
CA TRP A 113 5.41 18.30 -17.53
C TRP A 113 5.97 19.73 -17.53
N LYS A 114 6.18 20.34 -16.36
CA LYS A 114 6.81 21.66 -16.25
C LYS A 114 8.29 21.61 -16.61
N SER A 115 9.05 20.63 -16.11
CA SER A 115 10.46 20.46 -16.44
C SER A 115 10.69 20.10 -17.91
N PHE A 116 9.79 19.30 -18.50
CA PHE A 116 9.83 19.02 -19.94
C PHE A 116 9.50 20.27 -20.78
N SER A 117 8.54 21.10 -20.33
CA SER A 117 8.20 22.35 -21.02
C SER A 117 9.26 23.45 -20.90
N SER A 118 10.02 23.51 -19.80
CA SER A 118 11.11 24.48 -19.65
C SER A 118 12.35 24.05 -20.43
N TRP A 119 12.63 22.74 -20.48
CA TRP A 119 13.66 22.16 -21.34
C TRP A 119 13.35 22.40 -22.83
N ALA A 120 12.09 22.24 -23.25
CA ALA A 120 11.65 22.52 -24.63
C ALA A 120 11.63 24.02 -24.99
N ARG A 121 11.66 24.93 -24.00
CA ARG A 121 11.77 26.39 -24.20
C ARG A 121 13.20 26.90 -24.19
N GLY A 122 14.18 26.04 -23.92
CA GLY A 122 15.60 26.35 -24.07
C GLY A 122 16.13 27.42 -23.11
N ASP A 123 15.61 27.48 -21.88
CA ASP A 123 16.01 28.53 -20.92
C ASP A 123 17.02 28.01 -19.87
N HIS A 124 18.13 27.47 -20.37
CA HIS A 124 19.34 27.27 -19.58
C HIS A 124 20.56 27.65 -20.43
N ASP A 125 20.72 28.96 -20.65
CA ASP A 125 22.01 29.52 -21.02
C ASP A 125 22.24 30.81 -20.23
N LYS A 126 22.84 30.64 -19.03
CA LYS A 126 23.80 31.53 -18.36
C LYS A 126 24.15 31.04 -16.95
#